data_AF-A0A9E7TKS1-F1
#
_entry.id   AF-A0A9E7TKS1-F1
#
_cell.length_a   1.000
_cell.length_b   1.000
_cell.length_c   1.000
_cell.angle_alpha   90.00
_cell.angle_beta   90.00
_cell.angle_gamma   90.00
#
_symmetry.space_group_name_H-M   'P 1'
#
loop_
_entity.id
_entity.type
_entity.pdbx_description
1 polymer ?
#
loop_
_entity_poly.entity_id
_entity_poly.type
_entity_poly.pdbx_seq_one_letter_code
_entity_poly.pdbx_strand_id
1 'polypeptide(L)'
;MAAKDDLAVLFDEICRNMKKNSIAVDSLKRISYGIQFKMNINGSPENMRIYQNGKGIIKYDYSQIKRKEYLPMVREIIEESNEPGSFTGKMRGNIQSNFDKFADAGNNSAHINSSGELRIAGSGLNQRERNSGRGEYDLGYPVIGTDESGKGDYFGPLVTAGVLVDEISALQLKFLGVKDSKEMNDSDIKLISGKIREVCKGRYAVTEVMPEKYNELYSRFRAKNENLNDLLACCHAEVIEDILSGNICRKALVDKFADDRVILDKLRGKGKEIEIVQLNRAEQNIAVAAASILARSVFVEGMERLSEEYSIMLPKGASPAVIAAGKKFVFRYGKSDLKKVAKVHFKTTGQIVS
;
A
#
# COMPACT_ATOMS: atom_id res chain seq x y z
N MET A 1 -30.08 5.82 2.20
CA MET A 1 -29.10 6.78 1.65
C MET A 1 -27.93 6.07 0.96
N ALA A 2 -27.35 5.02 1.54
CA ALA A 2 -26.21 4.24 0.99
C ALA A 2 -26.31 3.83 -0.51
N ALA A 3 -27.46 3.37 -0.99
CA ALA A 3 -27.63 2.92 -2.39
C ALA A 3 -27.46 4.03 -3.45
N LYS A 4 -27.61 5.31 -3.07
CA LYS A 4 -27.52 6.44 -4.00
C LYS A 4 -26.08 6.93 -4.23
N ASP A 5 -25.18 6.58 -3.32
CA ASP A 5 -23.77 6.98 -3.35
C ASP A 5 -22.95 5.98 -4.18
N ASP A 6 -23.31 4.69 -4.14
CA ASP A 6 -22.68 3.63 -4.94
C ASP A 6 -22.78 3.89 -6.46
N LEU A 7 -23.91 4.42 -6.93
CA LEU A 7 -24.12 4.74 -8.36
C LEU A 7 -23.31 5.96 -8.81
N ALA A 8 -23.08 6.93 -7.93
CA ALA A 8 -22.28 8.12 -8.24
C ALA A 8 -20.79 7.76 -8.35
N VAL A 9 -20.29 6.92 -7.43
CA VAL A 9 -18.90 6.43 -7.47
C VAL A 9 -18.66 5.57 -8.71
N LEU A 10 -19.59 4.67 -9.05
CA LEU A 10 -19.50 3.88 -10.27
C LEU A 10 -19.53 4.77 -11.52
N PHE A 11 -20.35 5.82 -11.52
CA PHE A 11 -20.39 6.79 -12.61
C PHE A 11 -19.05 7.49 -12.82
N ASP A 12 -18.35 7.88 -11.75
CA ASP A 12 -17.04 8.51 -11.83
C ASP A 12 -15.97 7.56 -12.38
N GLU A 13 -16.05 6.27 -12.06
CA GLU A 13 -15.19 5.22 -12.62
C GLU A 13 -15.42 5.03 -14.13
N ILE A 14 -16.68 4.99 -14.54
CA ILE A 14 -17.06 4.91 -15.95
C ILE A 14 -16.61 6.16 -16.71
N CYS A 15 -16.77 7.35 -16.13
CA CYS A 15 -16.29 8.60 -16.74
C CYS A 15 -14.76 8.56 -16.97
N ARG A 16 -13.99 8.01 -16.03
CA ARG A 16 -12.54 7.86 -16.18
C ARG A 16 -12.17 6.93 -17.33
N ASN A 17 -12.82 5.76 -17.41
CA ASN A 17 -12.52 4.79 -18.47
C ASN A 17 -13.02 5.26 -19.85
N MET A 18 -14.16 5.96 -19.91
CA MET A 18 -14.63 6.63 -21.14
C MET A 18 -13.63 7.70 -21.60
N LYS A 19 -13.10 8.52 -20.69
CA LYS A 19 -12.11 9.55 -21.01
C LYS A 19 -10.79 8.97 -21.54
N LYS A 20 -10.31 7.85 -20.99
CA LYS A 20 -9.13 7.14 -21.51
C LYS A 20 -9.32 6.71 -22.97
N ASN A 21 -10.55 6.37 -23.34
CA ASN A 21 -10.94 5.99 -24.68
C ASN A 21 -11.40 7.17 -25.55
N SER A 22 -11.04 8.40 -25.17
CA SER A 22 -11.37 9.65 -25.90
C SER A 22 -12.88 9.89 -26.07
N ILE A 23 -13.72 9.34 -25.18
CA ILE A 23 -15.17 9.58 -25.13
C ILE A 23 -15.45 10.63 -24.06
N ALA A 24 -16.04 11.75 -24.45
CA ALA A 24 -16.43 12.78 -23.49
C ALA A 24 -17.78 12.42 -22.83
N VAL A 25 -17.92 12.76 -21.55
CA VAL A 25 -19.18 12.60 -20.79
C VAL A 25 -19.64 13.97 -20.35
N ASP A 26 -20.80 14.41 -20.84
CA ASP A 26 -21.17 15.83 -20.81
C ASP A 26 -22.11 16.19 -19.65
N SER A 27 -23.01 15.29 -19.26
CA SER A 27 -24.05 15.60 -18.27
C SER A 27 -24.53 14.38 -17.53
N LEU A 28 -24.69 14.50 -16.21
CA LEU A 28 -25.32 13.53 -15.32
C LEU A 28 -26.71 14.03 -14.91
N LYS A 29 -27.73 13.21 -15.13
CA LYS A 29 -29.11 13.45 -14.67
C LYS A 29 -29.56 12.32 -13.75
N ARG A 30 -29.93 12.65 -12.52
CA ARG A 30 -30.57 11.69 -11.62
C ARG A 30 -32.00 11.41 -12.10
N ILE A 31 -32.38 10.15 -12.20
CA ILE A 31 -33.71 9.67 -12.58
C ILE A 31 -34.30 8.83 -11.44
N SER A 32 -35.61 8.58 -11.46
CA SER A 32 -36.33 7.95 -10.33
C SER A 32 -35.77 6.59 -9.90
N TYR A 33 -35.13 5.86 -10.82
CA TYR A 33 -34.57 4.54 -10.58
C TYR A 33 -33.04 4.48 -10.68
N GLY A 34 -32.33 5.58 -10.94
CA GLY A 34 -30.88 5.54 -11.10
C GLY A 34 -30.29 6.84 -11.63
N ILE A 35 -29.30 6.71 -12.49
CA ILE A 35 -28.63 7.82 -13.16
C ILE A 35 -28.66 7.64 -14.67
N GLN A 36 -28.78 8.75 -15.38
CA GLN A 36 -28.65 8.83 -16.83
C GLN A 36 -27.54 9.82 -17.16
N PHE A 37 -26.71 9.50 -18.15
CA PHE A 37 -25.70 10.43 -18.62
C PHE A 37 -25.57 10.40 -20.14
N LYS A 38 -25.06 11.52 -20.68
CA LYS A 38 -24.77 11.68 -22.10
C LYS A 38 -23.28 11.47 -22.36
N MET A 39 -22.97 10.61 -23.33
CA MET A 39 -21.64 10.37 -23.86
C MET A 39 -21.54 11.00 -25.26
N ASN A 40 -20.39 11.56 -25.59
CA ASN A 40 -20.09 12.04 -26.93
C ASN A 40 -19.01 11.14 -27.55
N ILE A 41 -19.45 10.30 -28.47
CA ILE A 41 -18.62 9.31 -29.15
C ILE A 41 -18.39 9.81 -30.57
N ASN A 42 -17.17 10.20 -30.93
CA ASN A 42 -16.83 10.71 -32.27
C ASN A 42 -17.74 11.86 -32.75
N GLY A 43 -18.07 12.81 -31.87
CA GLY A 43 -18.96 13.95 -32.18
C GLY A 43 -20.45 13.60 -32.14
N SER A 44 -20.80 12.35 -31.83
CA SER A 44 -22.17 11.85 -31.79
C SER A 44 -22.67 11.68 -30.35
N PRO A 45 -23.73 12.41 -29.92
CA PRO A 45 -24.26 12.29 -28.56
C PRO A 45 -25.13 11.04 -28.40
N GLU A 46 -24.81 10.23 -27.39
CA GLU A 46 -25.50 9.00 -26.99
C GLU A 46 -25.90 9.06 -25.51
N ASN A 47 -26.96 8.35 -25.12
CA ASN A 47 -27.40 8.30 -23.72
C ASN A 47 -27.23 6.88 -23.16
N MET A 48 -26.87 6.80 -21.88
CA MET A 48 -26.81 5.55 -21.15
C MET A 48 -27.40 5.73 -19.75
N ARG A 49 -27.93 4.65 -19.17
CA ARG A 49 -28.47 4.64 -17.81
C ARG A 49 -27.80 3.56 -16.97
N ILE A 50 -27.66 3.84 -15.69
CA ILE A 50 -27.19 2.89 -14.68
C ILE A 50 -28.15 2.95 -13.52
N TYR A 51 -28.58 1.78 -13.06
CA TYR A 51 -29.52 1.67 -11.96
C TYR A 51 -29.25 0.43 -11.13
N GLN A 52 -29.77 0.43 -9.91
CA GLN A 52 -29.75 -0.73 -9.03
C GLN A 52 -31.14 -1.36 -9.04
N ASN A 53 -31.22 -2.67 -9.31
CA ASN A 53 -32.51 -3.37 -9.25
C ASN A 53 -32.95 -3.63 -7.80
N GLY A 54 -34.17 -4.11 -7.59
CA GLY A 54 -34.71 -4.39 -6.25
C GLY A 54 -33.95 -5.42 -5.40
N LYS A 55 -32.96 -6.12 -5.98
CA LYS A 55 -32.04 -7.04 -5.28
C LYS A 55 -30.68 -6.41 -4.96
N GLY A 56 -30.51 -5.11 -5.18
CA GLY A 56 -29.24 -4.43 -4.95
C GLY A 56 -28.20 -4.63 -6.06
N ILE A 57 -28.56 -5.24 -7.19
CA ILE A 57 -27.63 -5.53 -8.29
C ILE A 57 -27.60 -4.35 -9.26
N ILE A 58 -26.40 -3.86 -9.57
CA ILE A 58 -26.18 -2.81 -10.56
C ILE A 58 -26.48 -3.34 -11.96
N LYS A 59 -27.20 -2.55 -12.75
CA LYS A 59 -27.60 -2.82 -14.12
C LYS A 59 -27.24 -1.64 -15.02
N TYR A 60 -26.77 -1.98 -16.21
CA TYR A 60 -26.38 -1.07 -17.27
C TYR A 60 -27.44 -1.14 -18.38
N ASP A 61 -28.15 -0.03 -18.61
CA ASP A 61 -29.15 0.07 -19.67
C ASP A 61 -28.58 0.81 -20.89
N TYR A 62 -28.26 0.01 -21.90
CA TYR A 62 -27.74 0.43 -23.20
C TYR A 62 -28.83 0.71 -24.23
N SER A 63 -30.12 0.57 -23.88
CA SER A 63 -31.24 0.72 -24.83
C SER A 63 -31.30 2.12 -25.45
N GLN A 64 -30.82 3.12 -24.73
CA GLN A 64 -30.84 4.53 -25.11
C GLN A 64 -29.69 4.96 -26.03
N ILE A 65 -28.76 4.03 -26.35
CA ILE A 65 -27.74 4.22 -27.37
C ILE A 65 -28.38 3.97 -28.73
N LYS A 66 -28.48 5.03 -29.54
CA LYS A 66 -29.14 5.06 -30.85
C LYS A 66 -28.33 4.33 -31.89
N ARG A 67 -27.01 4.60 -31.93
CA ARG A 67 -26.05 4.00 -32.85
C ARG A 67 -25.54 2.68 -32.29
N LYS A 68 -26.10 1.56 -32.78
CA LYS A 68 -25.83 0.22 -32.26
C LYS A 68 -24.39 -0.23 -32.50
N GLU A 69 -23.72 0.35 -33.49
CA GLU A 69 -22.30 0.16 -33.78
C GLU A 69 -21.37 0.55 -32.60
N TYR A 70 -21.81 1.42 -31.67
CA TYR A 70 -21.01 1.81 -30.51
C TYR A 70 -21.16 0.85 -29.31
N LEU A 71 -22.12 -0.08 -29.35
CA LEU A 71 -22.40 -0.96 -28.22
C LEU A 71 -21.21 -1.85 -27.80
N PRO A 72 -20.44 -2.47 -28.72
CA PRO A 72 -19.32 -3.32 -28.33
C PRO A 72 -18.26 -2.55 -27.52
N MET A 73 -17.81 -1.41 -28.04
CA MET A 73 -16.84 -0.53 -27.38
C MET A 73 -17.36 -0.02 -26.02
N VAL A 74 -18.61 0.43 -25.96
CA VAL A 74 -19.18 0.91 -24.69
C VAL A 74 -19.26 -0.21 -23.66
N ARG A 75 -19.53 -1.46 -24.05
CA ARG A 75 -19.56 -2.61 -23.12
C ARG A 75 -18.18 -2.95 -22.59
N GLU A 76 -17.17 -2.98 -23.46
CA GLU A 76 -15.77 -3.27 -23.10
C GLU A 76 -15.26 -2.29 -22.02
N ILE A 77 -15.49 -0.99 -22.22
CA ILE A 77 -15.12 0.06 -21.25
C ILE A 77 -15.83 -0.11 -19.90
N ILE A 78 -17.09 -0.56 -19.93
CA ILE A 78 -17.85 -0.83 -18.71
C ILE A 78 -17.34 -2.10 -18.01
N GLU A 79 -16.96 -3.13 -18.75
CA GLU A 79 -16.42 -4.39 -18.21
C GLU A 79 -15.06 -4.16 -17.52
N GLU A 80 -14.18 -3.33 -18.10
CA GLU A 80 -12.93 -2.87 -17.46
C GLU A 80 -13.18 -2.16 -16.11
N SER A 81 -14.34 -1.50 -15.97
CA SER A 81 -14.74 -0.82 -14.72
C SER A 81 -15.20 -1.79 -13.63
N ASN A 82 -15.38 -3.08 -13.96
CA ASN A 82 -15.86 -4.12 -13.05
C ASN A 82 -14.79 -5.18 -12.70
N GLU A 83 -13.54 -5.03 -13.15
CA GLU A 83 -12.47 -5.98 -12.82
C GLU A 83 -12.11 -5.99 -11.32
N PRO A 84 -11.68 -7.15 -10.77
CA PRO A 84 -11.41 -7.32 -9.33
C PRO A 84 -10.13 -6.59 -8.92
N GLY A 85 -10.29 -5.29 -8.65
CA GLY A 85 -9.29 -4.36 -8.10
C GLY A 85 -9.90 -3.07 -7.55
N SER A 86 -11.24 -2.95 -7.54
CA SER A 86 -11.95 -1.79 -7.01
C SER A 86 -12.41 -2.03 -5.56
N PHE A 87 -12.19 -1.04 -4.70
CA PHE A 87 -12.46 -1.07 -3.25
C PHE A 87 -13.84 -1.68 -2.92
N THR A 88 -13.89 -2.62 -1.98
CA THR A 88 -15.15 -3.21 -1.50
C THR A 88 -16.05 -2.16 -0.84
N GLY A 89 -17.38 -2.37 -0.86
CA GLY A 89 -18.36 -1.41 -0.30
C GLY A 89 -18.14 -1.05 1.18
N LYS A 90 -17.50 -1.94 1.95
CA LYS A 90 -17.15 -1.70 3.36
C LYS A 90 -15.94 -0.76 3.50
N MET A 91 -14.95 -0.86 2.60
CA MET A 91 -13.83 0.08 2.50
C MET A 91 -14.30 1.44 1.97
N ARG A 92 -15.21 1.47 0.98
CA ARG A 92 -15.79 2.71 0.45
C ARG A 92 -16.55 3.52 1.52
N GLY A 93 -17.31 2.85 2.38
CA GLY A 93 -18.01 3.50 3.50
C GLY A 93 -17.07 4.14 4.53
N ASN A 94 -15.92 3.51 4.81
CA ASN A 94 -14.92 4.09 5.71
C ASN A 94 -14.22 5.30 5.07
N ILE A 95 -13.88 5.23 3.78
CA ILE A 95 -13.27 6.33 3.03
C ILE A 95 -14.23 7.54 2.97
N GLN A 96 -15.52 7.31 2.68
CA GLN A 96 -16.54 8.38 2.66
C GLN A 96 -16.79 8.97 4.06
N SER A 97 -16.85 8.13 5.11
CA SER A 97 -17.02 8.64 6.49
C SER A 97 -15.83 9.48 6.96
N ASN A 98 -14.62 9.17 6.46
CA ASN A 98 -13.43 9.97 6.70
C ASN A 98 -13.42 11.26 5.86
N PHE A 99 -14.01 11.24 4.66
CA PHE A 99 -14.20 12.41 3.80
C PHE A 99 -15.15 13.44 4.42
N ASP A 100 -16.32 13.00 4.90
CA ASP A 100 -17.33 13.88 5.51
C ASP A 100 -16.80 14.53 6.82
N LYS A 101 -16.04 13.77 7.62
CA LYS A 101 -15.37 14.30 8.84
C LYS A 101 -14.28 15.33 8.55
N PHE A 102 -13.57 15.21 7.42
CA PHE A 102 -12.51 16.13 7.03
C PHE A 102 -13.05 17.44 6.44
N ALA A 103 -14.14 17.37 5.68
CA ALA A 103 -14.82 18.54 5.12
C ALA A 103 -15.52 19.40 6.21
N ASP A 104 -16.01 18.77 7.28
CA ASP A 104 -16.59 19.48 8.44
C ASP A 104 -15.53 20.13 9.35
N ALA A 105 -14.28 19.63 9.35
CA ALA A 105 -13.23 20.10 10.27
C ALA A 105 -12.50 21.38 9.79
N GLY A 106 -12.57 21.71 8.50
CA GLY A 106 -11.96 22.93 7.96
C GLY A 106 -12.67 23.34 6.68
N ASN A 107 -12.97 24.64 6.56
CA ASN A 107 -13.73 25.27 5.48
C ASN A 107 -13.01 25.21 4.10
N ASN A 108 -12.58 24.02 3.67
CA ASN A 108 -11.74 23.73 2.51
C ASN A 108 -12.46 22.74 1.60
N SER A 109 -12.53 23.06 0.31
CA SER A 109 -12.96 22.11 -0.72
C SER A 109 -11.76 21.26 -1.16
N ALA A 110 -11.74 20.00 -0.75
CA ALA A 110 -10.78 19.00 -1.21
C ALA A 110 -11.44 18.13 -2.28
N HIS A 111 -10.87 18.12 -3.49
CA HIS A 111 -11.38 17.35 -4.63
C HIS A 111 -10.30 16.39 -5.11
N ILE A 112 -10.61 15.10 -5.19
CA ILE A 112 -9.72 14.11 -5.81
C ILE A 112 -9.93 14.22 -7.33
N ASN A 113 -8.85 14.42 -8.09
CA ASN A 113 -8.92 14.47 -9.54
C ASN A 113 -8.90 13.06 -10.16
N SER A 114 -9.06 12.97 -11.48
CA SER A 114 -9.18 11.71 -12.21
C SER A 114 -7.97 10.76 -12.11
N SER A 115 -6.83 11.21 -11.59
CA SER A 115 -5.60 10.42 -11.37
C SER A 115 -5.38 10.02 -9.91
N GLY A 116 -6.30 10.34 -8.99
CA GLY A 116 -6.14 10.06 -7.56
C GLY A 116 -5.35 11.13 -6.80
N GLU A 117 -5.05 12.26 -7.44
CA GLU A 117 -4.41 13.39 -6.75
C GLU A 117 -5.44 14.22 -6.01
N LEU A 118 -5.18 14.47 -4.73
CA LEU A 118 -5.99 15.38 -3.93
C LEU A 118 -5.62 16.82 -4.28
N ARG A 119 -6.58 17.58 -4.83
CA ARG A 119 -6.48 19.03 -5.00
C ARG A 119 -7.27 19.73 -3.91
N ILE A 120 -6.57 20.49 -3.07
CA ILE A 120 -7.19 21.35 -2.06
C ILE A 120 -7.25 22.76 -2.65
N ALA A 121 -8.46 23.27 -2.88
CA ALA A 121 -8.67 24.67 -3.23
C ALA A 121 -9.02 25.47 -1.97
N GLY A 122 -8.14 26.39 -1.59
CA GLY A 122 -8.32 27.27 -0.42
C GLY A 122 -6.98 27.86 0.05
N SER A 123 -6.79 29.16 -0.13
CA SER A 123 -5.66 29.91 0.43
C SER A 123 -5.89 30.13 1.93
N GLY A 124 -5.46 29.18 2.76
CA GLY A 124 -5.50 29.36 4.21
C GLY A 124 -5.52 28.04 4.98
N LEU A 125 -4.34 27.46 5.20
CA LEU A 125 -4.17 26.57 6.36
C LEU A 125 -4.43 27.41 7.61
N ASN A 126 -5.59 27.24 8.24
CA ASN A 126 -5.93 27.95 9.47
C ASN A 126 -4.84 27.68 10.53
N GLN A 127 -4.19 28.76 10.98
CA GLN A 127 -3.16 28.78 12.03
C GLN A 127 -3.58 28.13 13.35
N ARG A 128 -4.88 27.82 13.55
CA ARG A 128 -5.44 27.25 14.78
C ARG A 128 -5.21 25.75 14.96
N GLU A 129 -4.99 24.97 13.90
CA GLU A 129 -4.68 23.53 14.04
C GLU A 129 -3.17 23.23 14.17
N ARG A 130 -2.29 24.22 13.95
CA ARG A 130 -0.85 24.05 14.14
C ARG A 130 -0.44 23.86 15.61
N ASN A 131 -1.32 24.20 16.56
CA ASN A 131 -0.99 24.32 17.99
C ASN A 131 -1.83 23.44 18.94
N SER A 132 -2.65 22.52 18.43
CA SER A 132 -3.24 21.47 19.28
C SER A 132 -2.21 20.35 19.48
N GLY A 133 -1.29 20.55 20.44
CA GLY A 133 -0.35 19.55 20.99
C GLY A 133 0.16 18.51 20.00
N ARG A 134 1.26 18.82 19.30
CA ARG A 134 1.94 17.83 18.44
C ARG A 134 2.29 16.61 19.28
N GLY A 135 1.62 15.48 19.00
CA GLY A 135 1.96 14.20 19.61
C GLY A 135 3.40 13.82 19.24
N GLU A 136 4.01 12.95 20.04
CA GLU A 136 5.41 12.51 19.90
C GLU A 136 5.77 12.03 18.47
N TYR A 137 4.78 11.55 17.71
CA TYR A 137 4.90 11.02 16.35
C TYR A 137 4.74 12.05 15.22
N ASP A 138 4.37 13.30 15.53
CA ASP A 138 4.24 14.38 14.56
C ASP A 138 5.55 15.18 14.44
N LEU A 139 6.44 14.67 13.60
CA LEU A 139 7.79 15.22 13.39
C LEU A 139 7.85 16.36 12.36
N GLY A 140 6.70 16.73 11.78
CA GLY A 140 6.61 17.62 10.62
C GLY A 140 6.95 16.94 9.30
N TYR A 141 6.70 17.65 8.20
CA TYR A 141 6.97 17.20 6.83
C TYR A 141 8.02 18.08 6.14
N PRO A 142 8.77 17.55 5.15
CA PRO A 142 8.75 16.15 4.70
C PRO A 142 9.50 15.21 5.66
N VAL A 143 9.04 13.95 5.75
CA VAL A 143 9.65 12.91 6.60
C VAL A 143 9.72 11.58 5.87
N ILE A 144 10.82 10.86 6.03
CA ILE A 144 10.92 9.45 5.61
C ILE A 144 10.43 8.58 6.76
N GLY A 145 9.49 7.68 6.52
CA GLY A 145 9.18 6.59 7.45
C GLY A 145 9.77 5.28 6.95
N THR A 146 10.32 4.46 7.84
CA THR A 146 10.81 3.12 7.47
C THR A 146 10.30 2.06 8.43
N ASP A 147 10.04 0.86 7.92
CA ASP A 147 9.61 -0.31 8.70
C ASP A 147 10.04 -1.62 8.01
N GLU A 148 10.01 -2.74 8.73
CA GLU A 148 10.36 -4.06 8.23
C GLU A 148 9.24 -5.11 8.35
N SER A 149 9.33 -6.15 7.51
CA SER A 149 8.51 -7.36 7.63
C SER A 149 9.34 -8.63 7.44
N GLY A 150 8.90 -9.72 8.06
CA GLY A 150 9.58 -11.02 7.96
C GLY A 150 10.71 -11.27 8.96
N LYS A 151 11.03 -10.31 9.84
CA LYS A 151 12.07 -10.46 10.90
C LYS A 151 11.82 -11.66 11.81
N GLY A 152 10.56 -11.89 12.20
CA GLY A 152 10.15 -12.97 13.10
C GLY A 152 9.67 -14.24 12.39
N ASP A 153 9.63 -14.24 11.06
CA ASP A 153 9.13 -15.36 10.26
C ASP A 153 10.27 -16.31 9.90
N TYR A 154 10.08 -17.60 10.19
CA TYR A 154 11.10 -18.62 9.92
C TYR A 154 11.34 -18.80 8.41
N PHE A 155 10.26 -18.91 7.65
CA PHE A 155 10.29 -18.95 6.19
C PHE A 155 10.26 -17.54 5.61
N GLY A 156 10.71 -17.42 4.36
CA GLY A 156 10.55 -16.21 3.57
C GLY A 156 11.60 -15.11 3.81
N PRO A 157 11.49 -14.03 3.05
CA PRO A 157 12.46 -12.95 3.07
C PRO A 157 12.47 -12.18 4.38
N LEU A 158 13.51 -11.36 4.56
CA LEU A 158 13.45 -10.15 5.36
C LEU A 158 13.24 -8.98 4.40
N VAL A 159 12.26 -8.13 4.64
CA VAL A 159 11.93 -7.00 3.78
C VAL A 159 11.95 -5.72 4.59
N THR A 160 12.65 -4.70 4.11
CA THR A 160 12.60 -3.35 4.67
C THR A 160 12.07 -2.40 3.60
N ALA A 161 11.22 -1.46 3.99
CA ALA A 161 10.72 -0.42 3.09
C ALA A 161 10.89 0.95 3.72
N GLY A 162 11.01 1.97 2.86
CA GLY A 162 10.98 3.38 3.24
C GLY A 162 10.00 4.14 2.35
N VAL A 163 9.33 5.16 2.91
CA VAL A 163 8.43 6.06 2.19
C VAL A 163 8.67 7.50 2.64
N LEU A 164 8.97 8.38 1.69
CA LEU A 164 9.04 9.82 1.89
C LEU A 164 7.66 10.43 1.71
N VAL A 165 7.18 11.09 2.76
CA VAL A 165 5.87 11.73 2.82
C VAL A 165 6.02 13.23 3.04
N ASP A 166 5.24 14.00 2.29
CA ASP A 166 4.99 15.44 2.47
C ASP A 166 3.56 15.70 2.97
N GLU A 167 3.18 16.96 3.18
CA GLU A 167 1.84 17.31 3.67
C GLU A 167 0.72 16.77 2.78
N ILE A 168 0.89 16.79 1.46
CA ILE A 168 -0.15 16.39 0.49
C ILE A 168 -0.31 14.88 0.47
N SER A 169 0.80 14.16 0.32
CA SER A 169 0.81 12.69 0.34
C SER A 169 0.37 12.14 1.68
N ALA A 170 0.69 12.78 2.80
CA ALA A 170 0.18 12.39 4.12
C ALA A 170 -1.35 12.38 4.15
N LEU A 171 -1.99 13.42 3.61
CA LEU A 171 -3.44 13.49 3.51
C LEU A 171 -3.98 12.39 2.61
N GLN A 172 -3.42 12.23 1.40
CA GLN A 172 -3.83 11.17 0.46
C GLN A 172 -3.74 9.78 1.09
N LEU A 173 -2.64 9.47 1.79
CA LEU A 173 -2.44 8.19 2.45
C LEU A 173 -3.44 7.96 3.58
N LYS A 174 -3.75 8.99 4.38
CA LYS A 174 -4.84 8.93 5.38
C LYS A 174 -6.19 8.64 4.72
N PHE A 175 -6.50 9.28 3.59
CA PHE A 175 -7.75 9.04 2.85
C PHE A 175 -7.82 7.64 2.25
N LEU A 176 -6.69 7.06 1.83
CA LEU A 176 -6.60 5.68 1.35
C LEU A 176 -6.77 4.63 2.46
N GLY A 177 -6.84 5.06 3.73
CA GLY A 177 -6.98 4.16 4.87
C GLY A 177 -5.68 3.49 5.28
N VAL A 178 -4.53 4.09 4.97
CA VAL A 178 -3.24 3.63 5.50
C VAL A 178 -3.27 3.70 7.02
N LYS A 179 -3.00 2.56 7.65
CA LYS A 179 -2.98 2.34 9.10
C LYS A 179 -2.01 1.21 9.43
N ASP A 180 -1.96 0.78 10.68
CA ASP A 180 -1.13 -0.36 11.10
C ASP A 180 -1.42 -1.60 10.23
N SER A 181 -0.38 -2.11 9.57
CA SER A 181 -0.43 -3.25 8.66
C SER A 181 -0.86 -4.54 9.37
N LYS A 182 -0.62 -4.62 10.70
CA LYS A 182 -1.00 -5.79 11.53
C LYS A 182 -2.51 -5.93 11.68
N GLU A 183 -3.27 -4.86 11.46
CA GLU A 183 -4.73 -4.88 11.49
C GLU A 183 -5.38 -5.16 10.12
N MET A 184 -4.57 -5.47 9.11
CA MET A 184 -5.01 -5.63 7.73
C MET A 184 -4.83 -7.08 7.27
N ASN A 185 -5.75 -7.56 6.43
CA ASN A 185 -5.57 -8.85 5.76
C ASN A 185 -4.68 -8.69 4.52
N ASP A 186 -4.15 -9.82 4.02
CA ASP A 186 -3.19 -9.80 2.91
C ASP A 186 -3.77 -9.19 1.62
N SER A 187 -5.07 -9.35 1.35
CA SER A 187 -5.73 -8.73 0.18
C SER A 187 -5.82 -7.20 0.30
N ASP A 188 -6.13 -6.68 1.49
CA ASP A 188 -6.18 -5.24 1.76
C ASP A 188 -4.76 -4.64 1.68
N ILE A 189 -3.76 -5.35 2.20
CA ILE A 189 -2.34 -4.96 2.08
C ILE A 189 -1.95 -4.84 0.61
N LYS A 190 -2.25 -5.83 -0.22
CA LYS A 190 -1.89 -5.82 -1.65
C LYS A 190 -2.57 -4.68 -2.41
N LEU A 191 -3.84 -4.41 -2.11
CA LEU A 191 -4.58 -3.31 -2.73
C LEU A 191 -4.00 -1.95 -2.31
N ILE A 192 -3.81 -1.73 -1.00
CA ILE A 192 -3.35 -0.44 -0.48
C ILE A 192 -1.88 -0.21 -0.82
N SER A 193 -1.04 -1.25 -0.87
CA SER A 193 0.36 -1.13 -1.30
C SER A 193 0.48 -0.58 -2.72
N GLY A 194 -0.37 -1.05 -3.65
CA GLY A 194 -0.46 -0.50 -5.00
C GLY A 194 -0.77 1.01 -5.01
N LYS A 195 -1.69 1.45 -4.17
CA LYS A 195 -2.07 2.87 -4.05
C LYS A 195 -1.00 3.73 -3.38
N ILE A 196 -0.30 3.20 -2.38
CA ILE A 196 0.86 3.87 -1.79
C ILE A 196 1.93 4.11 -2.85
N ARG A 197 2.23 3.10 -3.70
CA ARG A 197 3.22 3.23 -4.78
C ARG A 197 2.82 4.28 -5.83
N GLU A 198 1.53 4.42 -6.12
CA GLU A 198 1.01 5.46 -7.01
C GLU A 198 1.19 6.86 -6.39
N VAL A 199 0.73 7.07 -5.15
CA VAL A 199 0.81 8.36 -4.44
C VAL A 199 2.27 8.79 -4.20
N CYS A 200 3.12 7.83 -3.84
CA CYS A 200 4.52 8.07 -3.47
C CYS A 200 5.48 7.71 -4.60
N LYS A 201 5.06 7.77 -5.87
CA LYS A 201 5.91 7.43 -7.01
C LYS A 201 7.23 8.21 -6.98
N GLY A 202 8.36 7.49 -7.04
CA GLY A 202 9.70 8.08 -6.93
C GLY A 202 10.12 8.50 -5.51
N ARG A 203 9.30 8.21 -4.51
CA ARG A 203 9.46 8.61 -3.10
C ARG A 203 9.36 7.42 -2.14
N TYR A 204 9.65 6.21 -2.61
CA TYR A 204 9.73 5.03 -1.77
C TYR A 204 10.87 4.12 -2.25
N ALA A 205 11.38 3.28 -1.37
CA ALA A 205 12.34 2.22 -1.67
C ALA A 205 11.98 0.95 -0.89
N VAL A 206 12.37 -0.21 -1.43
CA VAL A 206 12.15 -1.51 -0.79
C VAL A 206 13.38 -2.39 -1.02
N THR A 207 13.94 -2.92 0.05
CA THR A 207 15.02 -3.91 0.02
C THR A 207 14.47 -5.27 0.45
N GLU A 208 14.48 -6.24 -0.47
CA GLU A 208 14.06 -7.63 -0.23
C GLU A 208 15.29 -8.54 -0.11
N VAL A 209 15.47 -9.18 1.05
CA VAL A 209 16.57 -10.13 1.30
C VAL A 209 15.99 -11.54 1.42
N MET A 210 16.05 -12.29 0.31
CA MET A 210 15.59 -13.69 0.24
C MET A 210 16.41 -14.63 1.15
N PRO A 211 15.86 -15.77 1.61
CA PRO A 211 16.46 -16.59 2.65
C PRO A 211 17.90 -17.03 2.38
N GLU A 212 18.24 -17.41 1.15
CA GLU A 212 19.62 -17.80 0.83
C GLU A 212 20.60 -16.66 1.09
N LYS A 213 20.27 -15.47 0.58
CA LYS A 213 21.08 -14.27 0.80
C LYS A 213 21.09 -13.84 2.26
N TYR A 214 19.94 -13.93 2.93
CA TYR A 214 19.82 -13.63 4.36
C TYR A 214 20.79 -14.47 5.18
N ASN A 215 20.84 -15.78 4.94
CA ASN A 215 21.73 -16.68 5.68
C ASN A 215 23.21 -16.37 5.41
N GLU A 216 23.58 -16.06 4.16
CA GLU A 216 24.94 -15.59 3.84
C GLU A 216 25.32 -14.33 4.61
N LEU A 217 24.44 -13.32 4.58
CA LEU A 217 24.67 -12.04 5.26
C LEU A 217 24.75 -12.26 6.76
N TYR A 218 23.79 -12.98 7.35
CA TYR A 218 23.78 -13.27 8.77
C TYR A 218 25.10 -13.93 9.22
N SER A 219 25.59 -14.95 8.50
CA SER A 219 26.88 -15.57 8.79
C SER A 219 28.06 -14.59 8.72
N ARG A 220 28.09 -13.70 7.72
CA ARG A 220 29.13 -12.67 7.58
C ARG A 220 29.12 -11.67 8.73
N PHE A 221 27.94 -11.24 9.18
CA PHE A 221 27.78 -10.33 10.31
C PHE A 221 28.22 -11.02 11.61
N ARG A 222 27.80 -12.26 11.85
CA ARG A 222 28.26 -13.05 13.01
C ARG A 222 29.78 -13.20 13.04
N ALA A 223 30.44 -13.38 11.88
CA ALA A 223 31.89 -13.45 11.79
C ALA A 223 32.60 -12.13 12.20
N LYS A 224 31.89 -11.00 12.15
CA LYS A 224 32.35 -9.68 12.63
C LYS A 224 31.87 -9.34 14.04
N ASN A 225 31.29 -10.33 14.74
CA ASN A 225 30.64 -10.15 16.05
C ASN A 225 29.42 -9.19 16.03
N GLU A 226 28.80 -9.01 14.86
CA GLU A 226 27.55 -8.28 14.67
C GLU A 226 26.34 -9.25 14.83
N ASN A 227 25.12 -8.73 14.84
CA ASN A 227 23.88 -9.47 15.06
C ASN A 227 22.77 -9.07 14.05
N LEU A 228 21.55 -9.58 14.25
CA LEU A 228 20.42 -9.32 13.34
C LEU A 228 20.05 -7.83 13.26
N ASN A 229 20.19 -7.09 14.36
CA ASN A 229 19.89 -5.66 14.37
C ASN A 229 20.89 -4.87 13.50
N ASP A 230 22.14 -5.31 13.39
CA ASP A 230 23.10 -4.70 12.46
C ASP A 230 22.71 -4.92 11.00
N LEU A 231 22.19 -6.11 10.67
CA LEU A 231 21.64 -6.39 9.33
C LEU A 231 20.41 -5.53 9.04
N LEU A 232 19.48 -5.41 10.01
CA LEU A 232 18.32 -4.52 9.89
C LEU A 232 18.77 -3.09 9.67
N ALA A 233 19.69 -2.57 10.49
CA ALA A 233 20.22 -1.22 10.33
C ALA A 233 20.83 -0.97 8.95
N CYS A 234 21.53 -1.95 8.36
CA CYS A 234 21.98 -1.85 6.97
C CYS A 234 20.82 -1.71 5.98
N CYS A 235 19.77 -2.54 6.10
CA CYS A 235 18.61 -2.46 5.22
C CYS A 235 17.83 -1.14 5.38
N HIS A 236 17.68 -0.63 6.61
CA HIS A 236 17.04 0.67 6.86
C HIS A 236 17.86 1.83 6.29
N ALA A 237 19.18 1.81 6.48
CA ALA A 237 20.07 2.80 5.89
C ALA A 237 20.00 2.79 4.35
N GLU A 238 19.98 1.59 3.74
CA GLU A 238 19.87 1.42 2.29
C GLU A 238 18.60 2.06 1.72
N VAL A 239 17.42 1.77 2.28
CA VAL A 239 16.17 2.37 1.78
C VAL A 239 16.12 3.89 2.00
N ILE A 240 16.74 4.40 3.07
CA ILE A 240 16.85 5.85 3.30
C ILE A 240 17.73 6.50 2.24
N GLU A 241 18.91 5.92 1.97
CA GLU A 241 19.85 6.43 0.97
C GLU A 241 19.27 6.41 -0.44
N ASP A 242 18.57 5.33 -0.81
CA ASP A 242 17.91 5.19 -2.10
C ASP A 242 16.86 6.28 -2.32
N ILE A 243 16.06 6.57 -1.29
CA ILE A 243 15.07 7.66 -1.35
C ILE A 243 15.78 9.02 -1.49
N LEU A 244 16.85 9.25 -0.72
CA LEU A 244 17.62 10.51 -0.75
C LEU A 244 18.41 10.71 -2.06
N SER A 245 18.63 9.66 -2.85
CA SER A 245 19.33 9.77 -4.14
C SER A 245 18.67 10.80 -5.06
N GLY A 246 17.34 10.80 -5.12
CA GLY A 246 16.52 11.70 -5.93
C GLY A 246 15.68 12.72 -5.17
N ASN A 247 15.68 12.68 -3.82
CA ASN A 247 14.82 13.54 -3.00
C ASN A 247 15.60 14.30 -1.92
N ILE A 248 15.01 15.37 -1.39
CA ILE A 248 15.55 16.14 -0.26
C ILE A 248 14.66 15.88 0.95
N CYS A 249 15.25 15.33 2.00
CA CYS A 249 14.61 15.18 3.30
C CYS A 249 15.69 15.26 4.39
N ARG A 250 15.35 15.85 5.53
CA ARG A 250 16.28 16.03 6.67
C ARG A 250 15.95 15.14 7.85
N LYS A 251 14.88 14.36 7.79
CA LYS A 251 14.41 13.56 8.91
C LYS A 251 13.88 12.20 8.47
N ALA A 252 14.34 11.14 9.11
CA ALA A 252 13.76 9.81 8.98
C ALA A 252 13.29 9.30 10.33
N LEU A 253 12.09 8.74 10.36
CA LEU A 253 11.46 8.07 11.48
C LEU A 253 11.50 6.56 11.27
N VAL A 254 12.03 5.86 12.27
CA VAL A 254 12.20 4.40 12.26
C VAL A 254 11.53 3.82 13.52
N ASP A 255 10.83 2.69 13.41
CA ASP A 255 10.38 1.97 14.60
C ASP A 255 11.59 1.43 15.37
N LYS A 256 11.60 1.64 16.69
CA LYS A 256 12.79 1.39 17.49
C LYS A 256 13.10 -0.10 17.62
N PHE A 257 14.16 -0.57 16.96
CA PHE A 257 14.64 -1.95 17.06
C PHE A 257 16.05 -2.09 17.67
N ALA A 258 16.81 -0.99 17.76
CA ALA A 258 18.17 -0.95 18.30
C ALA A 258 18.51 0.43 18.88
N ASP A 259 19.73 0.59 19.40
CA ASP A 259 20.29 1.90 19.74
C ASP A 259 20.47 2.74 18.48
N ASP A 260 20.24 4.06 18.58
CA ASP A 260 20.28 5.01 17.46
C ASP A 260 21.60 4.95 16.68
N ARG A 261 22.71 4.70 17.37
CA ARG A 261 24.04 4.61 16.76
C ARG A 261 24.14 3.50 15.72
N VAL A 262 23.38 2.41 15.90
CA VAL A 262 23.45 1.23 15.02
C VAL A 262 23.02 1.60 13.61
N ILE A 263 21.99 2.44 13.43
CA ILE A 263 21.55 2.91 12.10
C ILE A 263 22.50 3.99 11.59
N LEU A 264 22.86 4.96 12.45
CA LEU A 264 23.74 6.07 12.07
C LEU A 264 25.09 5.59 11.50
N ASP A 265 25.66 4.53 12.08
CA ASP A 265 26.93 3.95 11.64
C ASP A 265 26.84 3.27 10.26
N LYS A 266 25.62 2.93 9.79
CA LYS A 266 25.42 2.31 8.47
C LYS A 266 25.13 3.35 7.38
N LEU A 267 24.71 4.56 7.74
CA LEU A 267 24.42 5.65 6.80
C LEU A 267 25.69 6.19 6.11
N ARG A 268 25.52 6.53 4.83
CA ARG A 268 26.56 7.01 3.91
C ARG A 268 26.00 8.17 3.09
N GLY A 269 26.89 8.84 2.35
CA GLY A 269 26.52 9.92 1.43
C GLY A 269 25.56 10.93 2.07
N LYS A 270 24.43 11.19 1.38
CA LYS A 270 23.37 12.08 1.84
C LYS A 270 22.70 11.62 3.15
N GLY A 271 22.70 10.31 3.43
CA GLY A 271 22.15 9.76 4.67
C GLY A 271 22.87 10.26 5.92
N LYS A 272 24.15 10.67 5.83
CA LYS A 272 24.88 11.21 7.00
C LYS A 272 24.40 12.58 7.46
N GLU A 273 23.64 13.30 6.62
CA GLU A 273 23.10 14.63 6.92
C GLU A 273 21.68 14.57 7.48
N ILE A 274 21.08 13.37 7.55
CA ILE A 274 19.70 13.19 8.02
C ILE A 274 19.66 13.04 9.54
N GLU A 275 18.62 13.60 10.17
CA GLU A 275 18.25 13.31 11.53
C GLU A 275 17.48 11.98 11.59
N ILE A 276 18.02 10.98 12.29
CA ILE A 276 17.31 9.74 12.59
C ILE A 276 16.56 9.90 13.92
N VAL A 277 15.25 9.71 13.87
CA VAL A 277 14.37 9.65 15.04
C VAL A 277 13.87 8.23 15.19
N GLN A 278 14.14 7.59 16.33
CA GLN A 278 13.58 6.27 16.65
C GLN A 278 12.51 6.40 17.74
N LEU A 279 11.30 5.96 17.43
CA LEU A 279 10.19 5.91 18.39
C LEU A 279 9.68 4.48 18.50
N ASN A 280 9.19 4.10 19.68
CA ASN A 280 8.41 2.87 19.78
C ASN A 280 7.04 3.13 19.17
N ARG A 281 6.46 2.15 18.48
CA ARG A 281 5.13 2.31 17.83
C ARG A 281 5.14 3.41 16.77
N ALA A 282 6.24 3.51 16.04
CA ALA A 282 6.41 4.56 15.04
C ALA A 282 5.36 4.49 13.92
N GLU A 283 4.66 3.36 13.75
CA GLU A 283 3.51 3.19 12.85
C GLU A 283 2.33 4.16 13.10
N GLN A 284 2.31 4.88 14.23
CA GLN A 284 1.38 5.99 14.42
C GLN A 284 1.64 7.15 13.44
N ASN A 285 2.85 7.26 12.91
CA ASN A 285 3.17 8.17 11.82
C ASN A 285 2.80 7.53 10.46
N ILE A 286 2.11 8.29 9.63
CA ILE A 286 1.59 7.82 8.34
C ILE A 286 2.69 7.34 7.37
N ALA A 287 3.89 7.90 7.45
CA ALA A 287 5.02 7.49 6.61
C ALA A 287 5.53 6.10 7.01
N VAL A 288 5.60 5.81 8.32
CA VAL A 288 6.00 4.49 8.83
C VAL A 288 4.90 3.47 8.58
N ALA A 289 3.63 3.82 8.79
CA ALA A 289 2.50 2.95 8.44
C ALA A 289 2.51 2.57 6.95
N ALA A 290 2.77 3.54 6.06
CA ALA A 290 2.88 3.29 4.63
C ALA A 290 4.06 2.35 4.31
N ALA A 291 5.23 2.58 4.92
CA ALA A 291 6.38 1.70 4.79
C ALA A 291 6.08 0.27 5.27
N SER A 292 5.40 0.13 6.41
CA SER A 292 4.96 -1.16 6.97
C SER A 292 4.12 -1.95 5.97
N ILE A 293 3.14 -1.30 5.33
CA ILE A 293 2.28 -1.93 4.32
C ILE A 293 3.10 -2.35 3.09
N LEU A 294 4.04 -1.52 2.62
CA LEU A 294 4.91 -1.89 1.49
C LEU A 294 5.80 -3.09 1.82
N ALA A 295 6.45 -3.08 2.98
CA ALA A 295 7.29 -4.19 3.44
C ALA A 295 6.48 -5.49 3.59
N ARG A 296 5.26 -5.38 4.16
CA ARG A 296 4.37 -6.53 4.32
C ARG A 296 3.90 -7.11 2.99
N SER A 297 3.53 -6.27 2.03
CA SER A 297 3.11 -6.70 0.68
C SER A 297 4.19 -7.53 0.01
N VAL A 298 5.43 -7.00 -0.02
CA VAL A 298 6.56 -7.69 -0.66
C VAL A 298 6.95 -8.96 0.10
N PHE A 299 6.84 -8.98 1.43
CA PHE A 299 7.05 -10.19 2.22
C PHE A 299 6.04 -11.29 1.86
N VAL A 300 4.75 -10.95 1.74
CA VAL A 300 3.70 -11.91 1.36
C VAL A 300 3.94 -12.43 -0.06
N GLU A 301 4.26 -11.57 -1.01
CA GLU A 301 4.61 -11.96 -2.38
C GLU A 301 5.84 -12.90 -2.42
N GLY A 302 6.87 -12.64 -1.60
CA GLY A 302 8.03 -13.52 -1.48
C GLY A 302 7.69 -14.89 -0.88
N MET A 303 6.76 -14.95 0.06
CA MET A 303 6.25 -16.21 0.64
C MET A 303 5.44 -17.02 -0.39
N GLU A 304 4.61 -16.35 -1.19
CA GLU A 304 3.86 -16.97 -2.30
C GLU A 304 4.81 -17.57 -3.32
N ARG A 305 5.81 -16.79 -3.77
CA ARG A 305 6.84 -17.20 -4.73
C ARG A 305 7.58 -18.47 -4.28
N LEU A 306 8.04 -18.51 -3.02
CA LEU A 306 8.71 -19.69 -2.46
C LEU A 306 7.77 -20.90 -2.33
N SER A 307 6.51 -20.66 -1.96
CA SER A 307 5.53 -21.73 -1.82
C SER A 307 5.21 -22.39 -3.17
N GLU A 308 5.13 -21.58 -4.23
CA GLU A 308 4.95 -22.04 -5.61
C GLU A 308 6.18 -22.79 -6.11
N GLU A 309 7.37 -22.20 -6.00
CA GLU A 309 8.65 -22.78 -6.45
C GLU A 309 8.87 -24.18 -5.87
N TYR A 310 8.59 -24.36 -4.58
CA TYR A 310 8.79 -25.64 -3.89
C TYR A 310 7.53 -26.48 -3.78
N SER A 311 6.39 -26.04 -4.31
CA SER A 311 5.10 -26.74 -4.25
C SER A 311 4.74 -27.22 -2.82
N ILE A 312 5.02 -26.36 -1.84
CA ILE A 312 4.74 -26.55 -0.42
C ILE A 312 4.21 -25.23 0.12
N MET A 313 3.03 -25.24 0.74
CA MET A 313 2.56 -24.07 1.49
C MET A 313 3.50 -23.82 2.68
N LEU A 314 4.16 -22.66 2.67
CA LEU A 314 5.03 -22.19 3.74
C LEU A 314 4.24 -21.24 4.65
N PRO A 315 3.89 -21.65 5.89
CA PRO A 315 3.16 -20.78 6.79
C PRO A 315 4.07 -19.69 7.39
N LYS A 316 3.48 -18.53 7.69
CA LYS A 316 4.12 -17.40 8.39
C LYS A 316 4.40 -17.72 9.87
N GLY A 317 5.34 -17.02 10.49
CA GLY A 317 5.72 -17.11 11.90
C GLY A 317 6.68 -18.25 12.22
N ALA A 318 6.50 -18.85 13.41
CA ALA A 318 7.34 -19.95 13.93
C ALA A 318 6.52 -21.01 14.71
N SER A 319 5.27 -21.25 14.28
CA SER A 319 4.31 -22.13 14.95
C SER A 319 4.55 -23.64 14.68
N PRO A 320 3.82 -24.57 15.33
CA PRO A 320 3.87 -25.99 15.00
C PRO A 320 3.59 -26.30 13.51
N ALA A 321 2.76 -25.50 12.85
CA ALA A 321 2.52 -25.63 11.41
C ALA A 321 3.78 -25.34 10.58
N VAL A 322 4.62 -24.39 11.01
CA VAL A 322 5.92 -24.07 10.41
C VAL A 322 6.88 -25.26 10.54
N ILE A 323 6.92 -25.89 11.72
CA ILE A 323 7.74 -27.09 11.94
C ILE A 323 7.28 -28.22 11.01
N ALA A 324 5.97 -28.46 10.91
CA ALA A 324 5.41 -29.50 10.02
C ALA A 324 5.74 -29.24 8.55
N ALA A 325 5.59 -28.00 8.08
CA ALA A 325 5.97 -27.60 6.72
C ALA A 325 7.48 -27.76 6.49
N GLY A 326 8.31 -27.40 7.47
CA GLY A 326 9.76 -27.59 7.41
C GLY A 326 10.19 -29.05 7.34
N LYS A 327 9.57 -29.94 8.12
CA LYS A 327 9.81 -31.38 8.04
C LYS A 327 9.43 -31.94 6.67
N LYS A 328 8.28 -31.50 6.13
CA LYS A 328 7.85 -31.85 4.78
C LYS A 328 8.84 -31.36 3.71
N PHE A 329 9.36 -30.15 3.86
CA PHE A 329 10.37 -29.59 2.97
C PHE A 329 11.66 -30.42 3.00
N VAL A 330 12.21 -30.69 4.20
CA VAL A 330 13.44 -31.48 4.37
C VAL A 330 13.28 -32.89 3.81
N PHE A 331 12.12 -33.52 4.00
CA PHE A 331 11.84 -34.84 3.43
C PHE A 331 11.90 -34.84 1.88
N ARG A 332 11.43 -33.78 1.22
CA ARG A 332 11.38 -33.69 -0.26
C ARG A 332 12.67 -33.18 -0.89
N TYR A 333 13.30 -32.17 -0.30
CA TYR A 333 14.40 -31.42 -0.92
C TYR A 333 15.73 -31.55 -0.16
N GLY A 334 15.73 -32.19 1.00
CA GLY A 334 16.91 -32.35 1.83
C GLY A 334 17.19 -31.16 2.76
N LYS A 335 18.01 -31.42 3.78
CA LYS A 335 18.34 -30.45 4.83
C LYS A 335 19.17 -29.27 4.33
N SER A 336 20.05 -29.50 3.35
CA SER A 336 20.91 -28.45 2.78
C SER A 336 20.12 -27.31 2.14
N ASP A 337 18.96 -27.62 1.59
CA ASP A 337 18.15 -26.68 0.81
C ASP A 337 17.25 -25.82 1.69
N LEU A 338 17.17 -26.11 2.99
CA LEU A 338 16.39 -25.32 3.95
C LEU A 338 16.84 -23.86 3.99
N LYS A 339 18.13 -23.59 3.73
CA LYS A 339 18.69 -22.24 3.64
C LYS A 339 18.10 -21.39 2.50
N LYS A 340 17.51 -22.03 1.48
CA LYS A 340 16.90 -21.35 0.32
C LYS A 340 15.52 -20.80 0.64
N VAL A 341 14.83 -21.38 1.63
CA VAL A 341 13.45 -21.01 2.00
C VAL A 341 13.32 -20.43 3.40
N ALA A 342 14.29 -20.65 4.30
CA ALA A 342 14.20 -20.31 5.71
C ALA A 342 15.47 -19.68 6.29
N LYS A 343 15.28 -18.96 7.41
CA LYS A 343 16.32 -18.34 8.24
C LYS A 343 16.90 -19.38 9.22
N VAL A 344 17.94 -20.12 8.82
CA VAL A 344 18.34 -21.38 9.48
C VAL A 344 19.01 -21.24 10.86
N HIS A 345 19.33 -20.02 11.28
CA HIS A 345 19.81 -19.74 12.63
C HIS A 345 18.72 -19.79 13.73
N PHE A 346 17.44 -19.86 13.34
CA PHE A 346 16.33 -19.93 14.30
C PHE A 346 16.32 -21.28 15.03
N LYS A 347 15.86 -21.27 16.29
CA LYS A 347 15.67 -22.50 17.09
C LYS A 347 14.76 -23.52 16.38
N THR A 348 13.82 -23.04 15.56
CA THR A 348 12.91 -23.86 14.75
C THR A 348 13.65 -24.85 13.84
N THR A 349 14.84 -24.50 13.33
CA THR A 349 15.64 -25.41 12.51
C THR A 349 16.00 -26.69 13.27
N GLY A 350 16.37 -26.58 14.55
CA GLY A 350 16.68 -27.74 15.39
C GLY A 350 15.52 -28.73 15.48
N GLN A 351 14.29 -28.23 15.60
CA GLN A 351 13.07 -29.05 15.70
C GLN A 351 12.65 -29.68 14.37
N ILE A 352 13.05 -29.09 13.24
CA ILE A 352 12.79 -29.61 11.90
C ILE A 352 13.76 -30.74 11.54
N VAL A 353 15.03 -30.61 11.95
CA VAL A 353 16.11 -31.52 11.54
C VAL A 353 16.44 -32.60 12.56
N SER A 354 15.81 -32.55 13.74
CA SER A 354 15.73 -33.65 14.71
C SER A 354 14.65 -34.64 14.30
#